data_AF-A0A238H505-F1
#
_entry.id   AF-A0A238H505-F1
#
_cell.length_a   1.000
_cell.length_b   1.000
_cell.length_c   1.000
_cell.angle_alpha   90.00
_cell.angle_beta   90.00
_cell.angle_gamma   90.00
#
_symmetry.space_group_name_H-M   'P 1'
#
loop_
_entity.id
_entity.type
_entity.pdbx_description
1 polymer ?
#
loop_
_entity_poly.entity_id
_entity_poly.type
_entity_poly.pdbx_seq_one_letter_code
_entity_poly.pdbx_strand_id
1 'polypeptide(L)'
;MNHNVDILSAQLPLTSALPITEPWTALTPVHIGKRVNINFPVGLSNTPGIKMPVAAQCPADGVVLLRNIGPTACYLQIADGSGDAIGLSRLNSGESAFMDTDGVHAWNVAMRGRTSWLDEYVQGDLYVGRDRAEAHLAVGDTDGYFYAGAAGAGWWSKKYGAFQYVVSDKTFRINGLPVVTSADGHTVRFDWAKNVAGQLGITVDSTVIGYAWHSGNLTPLDLNSGGKVRGELLVSTYIKNDTLTRSSGIGAAIKGAINPRGLEASVQLWMESQPTISYGILAVDGWQPTRYFRFEESGNALAPGAWTNYSDRRLKRDIEPIRDALQKLGQLTGCTFEKFGKRQAGLIAQDMLNVLPEGVINTGTFKADDGEEVKDCLSVYPDAAVALLVQAVNELTARVNRLESVDIDKKEIEPSVRK
;
A
#
# COMPACT_ATOMS: atom_id res chain seq x y z
N MET A 1 -12.13 -86.57 -34.24
CA MET A 1 -12.19 -86.52 -32.77
C MET A 1 -11.23 -85.41 -32.35
N ASN A 2 -11.66 -84.42 -31.58
CA ASN A 2 -10.76 -83.32 -31.20
C ASN A 2 -9.64 -83.91 -30.31
N HIS A 3 -8.37 -83.74 -30.71
CA HIS A 3 -7.21 -84.24 -29.96
C HIS A 3 -7.02 -83.52 -28.60
N ASN A 4 -7.80 -82.47 -28.34
CA ASN A 4 -7.75 -81.69 -27.10
C ASN A 4 -8.93 -82.01 -26.16
N VAL A 5 -9.64 -83.13 -26.35
CA VAL A 5 -10.74 -83.53 -25.45
C VAL A 5 -10.21 -83.77 -24.04
N ASP A 6 -8.99 -84.27 -23.91
CA ASP A 6 -8.27 -84.40 -22.64
C ASP A 6 -8.01 -83.03 -21.97
N ILE A 7 -7.57 -82.03 -22.72
CA ILE A 7 -7.33 -80.66 -22.22
C ILE A 7 -8.65 -80.00 -21.80
N LEU A 8 -9.70 -80.12 -22.62
CA LEU A 8 -11.03 -79.59 -22.29
C LEU A 8 -11.70 -80.34 -21.13
N SER A 9 -11.39 -81.63 -20.95
CA SER A 9 -11.84 -82.43 -19.80
C SER A 9 -11.04 -82.14 -18.52
N ALA A 10 -9.80 -81.66 -18.67
CA ALA A 10 -8.96 -81.18 -17.57
C ALA A 10 -9.32 -79.75 -17.12
N GLN A 11 -9.93 -78.95 -17.99
CA GLN A 11 -10.47 -77.62 -17.65
C GLN A 11 -11.80 -77.75 -16.91
N LEU A 12 -11.76 -77.90 -15.58
CA LEU A 12 -12.96 -77.82 -14.77
C LEU A 12 -13.48 -76.38 -14.74
N PRO A 13 -14.72 -76.10 -15.21
CA PRO A 13 -15.29 -74.78 -15.08
C PRO A 13 -15.41 -74.41 -13.59
N LEU A 14 -15.15 -73.15 -13.26
CA LEU A 14 -15.31 -72.61 -11.91
C LEU A 14 -16.79 -72.77 -11.50
N THR A 15 -17.08 -73.79 -10.70
CA THR A 15 -18.43 -74.17 -10.31
C THR A 15 -18.81 -73.46 -9.02
N SER A 16 -20.09 -73.24 -8.74
CA SER A 16 -20.49 -72.57 -7.50
C SER A 16 -20.58 -73.56 -6.35
N ALA A 17 -20.01 -73.22 -5.20
CA ALA A 17 -20.32 -73.88 -3.94
C ALA A 17 -21.70 -73.42 -3.43
N LEU A 18 -22.24 -74.12 -2.43
CA LEU A 18 -23.39 -73.61 -1.69
C LEU A 18 -23.03 -72.26 -1.02
N PRO A 19 -23.96 -71.29 -0.97
CA PRO A 19 -23.70 -70.03 -0.29
C PRO A 19 -23.41 -70.23 1.20
N ILE A 20 -22.44 -69.49 1.72
CA ILE A 20 -22.12 -69.44 3.14
C ILE A 20 -22.97 -68.36 3.79
N THR A 21 -23.87 -68.75 4.70
CA THR A 21 -24.73 -67.86 5.47
C THR A 21 -24.42 -67.85 6.97
N GLU A 22 -23.70 -68.87 7.45
CA GLU A 22 -23.33 -69.03 8.85
C GLU A 22 -21.90 -68.53 9.12
N PRO A 23 -21.69 -67.57 10.04
CA PRO A 23 -20.37 -67.09 10.41
C PRO A 23 -19.44 -68.20 10.90
N TRP A 24 -18.16 -68.03 10.62
CA TRP A 24 -17.05 -68.93 10.95
C TRP A 24 -17.14 -70.32 10.34
N THR A 25 -17.93 -70.48 9.27
CA THR A 25 -17.90 -71.70 8.45
C THR A 25 -16.49 -71.93 7.91
N ALA A 26 -15.96 -73.12 8.16
CA ALA A 26 -14.66 -73.54 7.63
C ALA A 26 -14.81 -74.02 6.19
N LEU A 27 -14.09 -73.38 5.28
CA LEU A 27 -13.88 -73.90 3.95
C LEU A 27 -12.94 -75.10 4.03
N THR A 28 -13.20 -76.08 3.18
CA THR A 28 -12.42 -77.32 3.05
C THR A 28 -11.91 -77.46 1.61
N PRO A 29 -11.01 -78.43 1.31
CA PRO A 29 -10.48 -78.64 -0.04
C PRO A 29 -11.54 -78.82 -1.15
N VAL A 30 -12.80 -79.14 -0.82
CA VAL A 30 -13.91 -79.22 -1.79
C VAL A 30 -14.30 -77.87 -2.40
N HIS A 31 -13.88 -76.76 -1.78
CA HIS A 31 -14.14 -75.39 -2.25
C HIS A 31 -13.07 -74.91 -3.24
N ILE A 32 -11.99 -75.67 -3.44
CA ILE A 32 -10.98 -75.39 -4.46
C ILE A 32 -11.61 -75.55 -5.85
N GLY A 33 -11.32 -74.59 -6.73
CA GLY A 33 -11.94 -74.47 -8.06
C GLY A 33 -13.40 -74.00 -8.01
N LYS A 34 -13.87 -73.43 -6.88
CA LYS A 34 -15.26 -72.97 -6.74
C LYS A 34 -15.40 -71.46 -6.58
N ARG A 35 -16.60 -70.98 -6.91
CA ARG A 35 -17.14 -69.69 -6.49
C ARG A 35 -17.88 -69.86 -5.17
N VAL A 36 -17.44 -69.18 -4.13
CA VAL A 36 -18.05 -69.20 -2.80
C VAL A 36 -18.74 -67.85 -2.58
N ASN A 37 -20.06 -67.87 -2.55
CA ASN A 37 -20.86 -66.71 -2.21
C ASN A 37 -21.04 -66.63 -0.69
N ILE A 38 -20.78 -65.48 -0.10
CA ILE A 38 -20.89 -65.23 1.33
C ILE A 38 -22.00 -64.20 1.55
N ASN A 39 -22.97 -64.50 2.41
CA ASN A 39 -24.12 -63.65 2.67
C ASN A 39 -24.51 -63.71 4.16
N PHE A 40 -23.79 -62.97 5.00
CA PHE A 40 -24.11 -62.86 6.42
C PHE A 40 -25.20 -61.81 6.66
N PRO A 41 -26.16 -62.05 7.57
CA PRO A 41 -27.18 -61.08 7.94
C PRO A 41 -26.56 -59.86 8.65
N VAL A 42 -27.31 -58.76 8.69
CA VAL A 42 -26.98 -57.57 9.49
C VAL A 42 -27.28 -57.82 10.98
N GLY A 43 -26.61 -57.09 11.89
CA GLY A 43 -26.93 -57.13 13.33
C GLY A 43 -26.30 -58.28 14.13
N LEU A 44 -25.28 -58.94 13.59
CA LEU A 44 -24.53 -59.98 14.31
C LEU A 44 -23.73 -59.37 15.48
N SER A 45 -23.74 -60.04 16.63
CA SER A 45 -23.08 -59.59 17.87
C SER A 45 -21.56 -59.70 17.87
N ASN A 46 -21.02 -60.54 16.98
CA ASN A 46 -19.58 -60.77 16.80
C ASN A 46 -19.19 -60.47 15.35
N THR A 47 -17.92 -60.15 15.15
CA THR A 47 -17.30 -60.00 13.83
C THR A 47 -17.45 -61.29 13.03
N PRO A 48 -18.23 -61.32 11.92
CA PRO A 48 -18.46 -62.55 11.18
C PRO A 48 -17.35 -62.78 10.15
N GLY A 49 -17.01 -64.04 9.93
CA GLY A 49 -15.95 -64.40 8.99
C GLY A 49 -16.09 -65.82 8.44
N ILE A 50 -15.11 -66.26 7.67
CA ILE A 50 -14.93 -67.65 7.26
C ILE A 50 -13.49 -68.07 7.55
N LYS A 51 -13.28 -69.38 7.66
CA LYS A 51 -11.92 -69.94 7.78
C LYS A 51 -11.52 -70.53 6.44
N MET A 52 -10.35 -70.16 5.94
CA MET A 52 -9.76 -70.74 4.74
C MET A 52 -9.40 -72.21 5.00
N PRO A 53 -9.39 -73.08 3.98
CA PRO A 53 -8.89 -74.45 4.13
C PRO A 53 -7.42 -74.44 4.54
N VAL A 54 -6.97 -75.49 5.25
CA VAL A 54 -5.55 -75.69 5.52
C VAL A 54 -4.78 -75.75 4.20
N ALA A 55 -3.78 -74.89 4.01
CA ALA A 55 -3.04 -74.75 2.75
C ALA A 55 -2.43 -76.08 2.28
N ALA A 56 -1.77 -76.81 3.19
CA ALA A 56 -1.17 -78.13 2.93
C ALA A 56 -2.16 -79.24 2.50
N GLN A 57 -3.47 -79.04 2.72
CA GLN A 57 -4.51 -79.99 2.28
C GLN A 57 -5.08 -79.65 0.90
N CYS A 58 -4.65 -78.54 0.33
CA CYS A 58 -5.06 -78.10 -1.00
C CYS A 58 -3.93 -78.36 -2.00
N PRO A 59 -4.25 -78.63 -3.28
CA PRO A 59 -3.23 -78.67 -4.31
C PRO A 59 -2.48 -77.33 -4.40
N ALA A 60 -1.19 -77.39 -4.69
CA ALA A 60 -0.44 -76.19 -5.09
C ALA A 60 -1.12 -75.52 -6.30
N ASP A 61 -1.12 -74.19 -6.31
CA ASP A 61 -1.87 -73.35 -7.26
C ASP A 61 -3.40 -73.55 -7.20
N GLY A 62 -3.91 -74.12 -6.10
CA GLY A 62 -5.35 -74.27 -5.86
C GLY A 62 -6.02 -72.91 -5.68
N VAL A 63 -7.09 -72.64 -6.43
CA VAL A 63 -7.75 -71.33 -6.43
C VAL A 63 -9.17 -71.37 -5.87
N VAL A 64 -9.63 -70.27 -5.27
CA VAL A 64 -11.02 -70.06 -4.85
C VAL A 64 -11.46 -68.63 -5.14
N LEU A 65 -12.67 -68.45 -5.67
CA LEU A 65 -13.27 -67.13 -5.83
C LEU A 65 -14.25 -66.86 -4.69
N LEU A 66 -13.86 -66.00 -3.76
CA LEU A 66 -14.70 -65.53 -2.67
C LEU A 66 -15.47 -64.28 -3.11
N ARG A 67 -16.78 -64.24 -2.85
CA ARG A 67 -17.61 -63.07 -3.13
C ARG A 67 -18.50 -62.76 -1.94
N ASN A 68 -18.32 -61.58 -1.35
CA ASN A 68 -19.24 -61.11 -0.34
C ASN A 68 -20.42 -60.41 -1.02
N ILE A 69 -21.51 -61.17 -1.19
CA ILE A 69 -22.75 -60.68 -1.80
C ILE A 69 -23.73 -60.13 -0.76
N GLY A 70 -23.41 -60.30 0.53
CA GLY A 70 -24.23 -59.84 1.64
C GLY A 70 -23.88 -58.42 2.11
N PRO A 71 -24.75 -57.82 2.92
CA PRO A 71 -24.58 -56.46 3.43
C PRO A 71 -23.49 -56.34 4.51
N THR A 72 -23.08 -57.45 5.12
CA THR A 72 -22.15 -57.48 6.26
C THR A 72 -20.74 -57.87 5.81
N ALA A 73 -19.71 -57.18 6.30
CA ALA A 73 -18.32 -57.51 5.98
C ALA A 73 -17.96 -58.93 6.46
N CYS A 74 -17.20 -59.67 5.65
CA CYS A 74 -16.74 -61.01 5.95
C CYS A 74 -15.24 -60.99 6.25
N TYR A 75 -14.85 -61.37 7.46
CA TYR A 75 -13.45 -61.52 7.83
C TYR A 75 -12.91 -62.87 7.33
N LEU A 76 -11.68 -62.87 6.85
CA LEU A 76 -11.00 -64.07 6.39
C LEU A 76 -9.93 -64.44 7.41
N GLN A 77 -9.96 -65.69 7.85
CA GLN A 77 -8.96 -66.23 8.77
C GLN A 77 -8.44 -67.55 8.25
N ILE A 78 -7.26 -67.92 8.72
CA ILE A 78 -6.70 -69.26 8.49
C ILE A 78 -7.49 -70.31 9.27
N ALA A 79 -7.38 -71.58 8.87
CA ALA A 79 -7.88 -72.70 9.66
C ALA A 79 -7.22 -72.73 11.05
N ASP A 80 -7.96 -73.06 12.09
CA ASP A 80 -7.44 -73.09 13.47
C ASP A 80 -6.25 -74.03 13.58
N GLY A 81 -5.15 -73.53 14.18
CA GLY A 81 -3.95 -74.33 14.41
C GLY A 81 -3.15 -74.67 13.14
N SER A 82 -3.52 -74.17 11.97
CA SER A 82 -2.77 -74.40 10.72
C SER A 82 -1.39 -73.73 10.73
N GLY A 83 -1.29 -72.53 11.32
CA GLY A 83 -0.08 -71.70 11.21
C GLY A 83 0.10 -71.07 9.83
N ASP A 84 -0.90 -71.16 8.96
CA ASP A 84 -0.86 -70.61 7.60
C ASP A 84 -0.76 -69.08 7.61
N ALA A 85 -0.31 -68.50 6.50
CA ALA A 85 -0.39 -67.07 6.23
C ALA A 85 -1.61 -66.75 5.34
N ILE A 86 -2.26 -65.60 5.54
CA ILE A 86 -3.35 -65.13 4.68
C ILE A 86 -3.11 -63.68 4.25
N GLY A 87 -3.08 -63.45 2.94
CA GLY A 87 -2.78 -62.15 2.34
C GLY A 87 -3.94 -61.15 2.35
N LEU A 88 -5.15 -61.58 2.73
CA LEU A 88 -6.34 -60.74 2.84
C LEU A 88 -7.09 -61.07 4.13
N SER A 89 -7.37 -60.06 4.95
CA SER A 89 -8.03 -60.25 6.25
C SER A 89 -9.54 -60.07 6.22
N ARG A 90 -10.10 -59.48 5.15
CA ARG A 90 -11.54 -59.17 5.05
C ARG A 90 -11.99 -58.86 3.62
N LEU A 91 -13.26 -59.16 3.34
CA LEU A 91 -14.03 -58.70 2.20
C LEU A 91 -15.19 -57.80 2.66
N ASN A 92 -15.24 -56.56 2.18
CA ASN A 92 -16.37 -55.67 2.41
C ASN A 92 -17.62 -56.12 1.63
N SER A 93 -18.77 -55.53 1.94
CA SER A 93 -20.00 -55.74 1.18
C SER A 93 -19.77 -55.43 -0.30
N GLY A 94 -20.10 -56.38 -1.17
CA GLY A 94 -19.93 -56.28 -2.62
C GLY A 94 -18.51 -56.53 -3.13
N GLU A 95 -17.52 -56.75 -2.27
CA GLU A 95 -16.15 -57.09 -2.70
C GLU A 95 -16.01 -58.57 -3.08
N SER A 96 -15.01 -58.85 -3.90
CA SER A 96 -14.59 -60.22 -4.21
C SER A 96 -13.08 -60.36 -4.17
N ALA A 97 -12.60 -61.56 -3.86
CA ALA A 97 -11.19 -61.90 -3.98
C ALA A 97 -11.06 -63.27 -4.63
N PHE A 98 -10.20 -63.33 -5.65
CA PHE A 98 -9.69 -64.56 -6.19
C PHE A 98 -8.39 -64.86 -5.46
N MET A 99 -8.38 -65.96 -4.71
CA MET A 99 -7.27 -66.35 -3.84
C MET A 99 -6.70 -67.68 -4.30
N ASP A 100 -5.38 -67.81 -4.21
CA ASP A 100 -4.60 -68.99 -4.52
C ASP A 100 -3.82 -69.47 -3.30
N THR A 101 -3.44 -70.75 -3.27
CA THR A 101 -2.58 -71.31 -2.23
C THR A 101 -1.33 -71.94 -2.83
N ASP A 102 -0.21 -71.81 -2.12
CA ASP A 102 1.04 -72.50 -2.46
C ASP A 102 0.99 -74.01 -2.20
N GLY A 103 -0.10 -74.51 -1.59
CA GLY A 103 -0.26 -75.91 -1.20
C GLY A 103 0.62 -76.31 -0.02
N VAL A 104 1.17 -75.35 0.73
CA VAL A 104 2.08 -75.58 1.85
C VAL A 104 1.63 -74.83 3.09
N HIS A 105 1.68 -73.48 3.08
CA HIS A 105 1.42 -72.68 4.27
C HIS A 105 0.86 -71.28 3.99
N ALA A 106 0.39 -70.98 2.77
CA ALA A 106 -0.06 -69.62 2.45
C ALA A 106 -1.31 -69.56 1.57
N TRP A 107 -2.09 -68.51 1.79
CA TRP A 107 -3.18 -68.05 0.96
C TRP A 107 -2.89 -66.64 0.45
N ASN A 108 -2.71 -66.50 -0.86
CA ASN A 108 -2.38 -65.25 -1.53
C ASN A 108 -3.61 -64.67 -2.25
N VAL A 109 -3.52 -63.38 -2.59
CA VAL A 109 -4.56 -62.69 -3.38
C VAL A 109 -4.07 -62.59 -4.81
N ALA A 110 -4.60 -63.45 -5.68
CA ALA A 110 -4.32 -63.38 -7.11
C ALA A 110 -5.04 -62.19 -7.77
N MET A 111 -6.31 -61.93 -7.41
CA MET A 111 -7.07 -60.77 -7.90
C MET A 111 -8.04 -60.27 -6.84
N ARG A 112 -8.28 -58.95 -6.78
CA ARG A 112 -9.29 -58.34 -5.91
C ARG A 112 -10.28 -57.53 -6.73
N GLY A 113 -11.57 -57.80 -6.55
CA GLY A 113 -12.66 -57.03 -7.14
C GLY A 113 -13.12 -55.92 -6.21
N ARG A 114 -13.34 -54.74 -6.79
CA ARG A 114 -13.94 -53.58 -6.11
C ARG A 114 -15.41 -53.80 -5.75
N THR A 115 -15.93 -52.93 -4.90
CA THR A 115 -17.37 -52.85 -4.65
C THR A 115 -18.14 -52.53 -5.94
N SER A 116 -19.44 -52.84 -5.99
CA SER A 116 -20.28 -52.61 -7.18
C SER A 116 -20.57 -51.13 -7.51
N TRP A 117 -19.89 -50.18 -6.87
CA TRP A 117 -20.12 -48.74 -6.99
C TRP A 117 -19.12 -48.07 -7.94
N LEU A 118 -19.41 -46.81 -8.30
CA LEU A 118 -18.55 -46.02 -9.21
C LEU A 118 -17.23 -45.61 -8.56
N ASP A 119 -17.26 -45.34 -7.25
CA ASP A 119 -16.13 -44.81 -6.48
C ASP A 119 -15.29 -45.93 -5.84
N GLU A 120 -13.98 -45.70 -5.76
CA GLU A 120 -13.06 -46.58 -5.04
C GLU A 120 -12.99 -46.18 -3.56
N TYR A 121 -13.20 -47.13 -2.65
CA TYR A 121 -13.13 -46.90 -1.21
C TYR A 121 -11.94 -47.65 -0.61
N VAL A 122 -10.89 -46.91 -0.21
CA VAL A 122 -9.74 -47.46 0.50
C VAL A 122 -10.01 -47.32 2.01
N GLN A 123 -10.28 -48.46 2.67
CA GLN A 123 -10.55 -48.46 4.12
C GLN A 123 -9.28 -48.19 4.96
N GLY A 124 -8.11 -48.58 4.44
CA GLY A 124 -6.81 -48.33 5.07
C GLY A 124 -6.07 -47.16 4.42
N ASP A 125 -4.75 -47.16 4.52
CA ASP A 125 -3.92 -46.15 3.85
C ASP A 125 -3.74 -46.50 2.36
N LEU A 126 -3.72 -45.48 1.51
CA LEU A 126 -3.26 -45.59 0.12
C LEU A 126 -1.74 -45.34 0.07
N TYR A 127 -0.97 -46.39 -0.16
CA TYR A 127 0.47 -46.30 -0.36
C TYR A 127 0.79 -46.21 -1.86
N VAL A 128 1.23 -45.03 -2.32
CA VAL A 128 1.67 -44.82 -3.70
C VAL A 128 3.19 -44.74 -3.75
N GLY A 129 3.84 -45.69 -4.43
CA GLY A 129 5.27 -45.61 -4.78
C GLY A 129 6.25 -45.45 -3.60
N ARG A 130 6.04 -46.10 -2.45
CA ARG A 130 6.90 -45.94 -1.25
C ARG A 130 8.37 -46.23 -1.48
N ASP A 131 8.69 -47.12 -2.42
CA ASP A 131 10.08 -47.50 -2.73
C ASP A 131 10.71 -46.63 -3.82
N ARG A 132 10.09 -45.50 -4.17
CA ARG A 132 10.62 -44.53 -5.14
C ARG A 132 11.11 -43.26 -4.45
N ALA A 133 12.01 -42.55 -5.13
CA ALA A 133 12.49 -41.24 -4.67
C ALA A 133 11.35 -40.20 -4.55
N GLU A 134 10.34 -40.31 -5.41
CA GLU A 134 9.14 -39.48 -5.41
C GLU A 134 7.95 -40.28 -5.99
N ALA A 135 6.77 -40.08 -5.41
CA ALA A 135 5.51 -40.64 -5.89
C ALA A 135 4.51 -39.53 -6.22
N HIS A 136 3.64 -39.77 -7.21
CA HIS A 136 2.72 -38.78 -7.73
C HIS A 136 1.26 -39.25 -7.59
N LEU A 137 0.38 -38.34 -7.18
CA LEU A 137 -1.07 -38.50 -7.23
C LEU A 137 -1.66 -37.36 -8.06
N ALA A 138 -2.11 -37.68 -9.28
CA ALA A 138 -2.84 -36.75 -10.14
C ALA A 138 -4.34 -36.81 -9.81
N VAL A 139 -4.99 -35.65 -9.65
CA VAL A 139 -6.42 -35.56 -9.31
C VAL A 139 -7.08 -34.52 -10.22
N GLY A 140 -8.07 -34.96 -11.00
CA GLY A 140 -8.80 -34.11 -11.95
C GLY A 140 -8.08 -33.90 -13.30
N ASP A 141 -8.59 -32.96 -14.08
CA ASP A 141 -8.08 -32.57 -15.43
C ASP A 141 -6.95 -31.51 -15.36
N THR A 142 -6.70 -30.94 -14.18
CA THR A 142 -5.70 -29.88 -14.03
C THR A 142 -4.29 -30.45 -14.24
N ASP A 143 -3.49 -29.80 -15.10
CA ASP A 143 -2.05 -30.09 -15.23
C ASP A 143 -1.36 -30.03 -13.87
N GLY A 144 -0.71 -31.11 -13.49
CA GLY A 144 0.06 -31.23 -12.26
C GLY A 144 -0.28 -32.44 -11.43
N TYR A 145 0.41 -32.58 -10.30
CA TYR A 145 0.23 -33.71 -9.38
C TYR A 145 0.64 -33.31 -7.97
N PHE A 146 0.03 -33.96 -6.98
CA PHE A 146 0.54 -33.98 -5.62
C PHE A 146 1.74 -34.92 -5.53
N TYR A 147 2.76 -34.51 -4.81
CA TYR A 147 3.97 -35.30 -4.61
C TYR A 147 4.45 -35.27 -3.16
N ALA A 148 5.18 -36.32 -2.80
CA ALA A 148 5.91 -36.42 -1.55
C ALA A 148 7.22 -37.19 -1.77
N GLY A 149 8.27 -36.76 -1.08
CA GLY A 149 9.59 -37.38 -1.09
C GLY A 149 10.45 -36.91 0.08
N ALA A 150 11.70 -37.38 0.15
CA ALA A 150 12.60 -37.05 1.25
C ALA A 150 12.90 -35.54 1.38
N ALA A 151 12.84 -34.80 0.27
CA ALA A 151 13.12 -33.36 0.23
C ALA A 151 11.92 -32.49 0.60
N GLY A 152 10.69 -33.01 0.56
CA GLY A 152 9.49 -32.19 0.66
C GLY A 152 8.21 -32.88 0.21
N ALA A 153 7.12 -32.14 0.34
CA ALA A 153 5.81 -32.52 -0.18
C ALA A 153 5.10 -31.28 -0.72
N GLY A 154 4.26 -31.45 -1.73
CA GLY A 154 3.60 -30.32 -2.35
C GLY A 154 2.79 -30.68 -3.58
N TRP A 155 2.52 -29.67 -4.39
CA TRP A 155 1.93 -29.82 -5.70
C TRP A 155 2.82 -29.13 -6.72
N TRP A 156 2.97 -29.78 -7.87
CA TRP A 156 3.75 -29.26 -8.98
C TRP A 156 2.93 -29.31 -10.26
N SER A 157 3.00 -28.22 -11.04
CA SER A 157 2.48 -28.10 -12.39
C SER A 157 3.48 -27.37 -13.26
N LYS A 158 3.70 -27.90 -14.47
CA LYS A 158 4.53 -27.23 -15.47
C LYS A 158 3.89 -25.92 -15.92
N LYS A 159 2.55 -25.87 -15.96
CA LYS A 159 1.78 -24.75 -16.48
C LYS A 159 1.48 -23.66 -15.45
N TYR A 160 1.21 -24.04 -14.21
CA TYR A 160 0.68 -23.15 -13.17
C TYR A 160 1.63 -22.95 -11.99
N GLY A 161 2.82 -23.58 -12.02
CA GLY A 161 3.83 -23.45 -10.97
C GLY A 161 3.67 -24.49 -9.87
N ALA A 162 4.26 -24.21 -8.71
CA ALA A 162 4.32 -25.15 -7.60
C ALA A 162 4.12 -24.47 -6.24
N PHE A 163 3.51 -25.21 -5.32
CA PHE A 163 3.60 -24.92 -3.88
C PHE A 163 4.17 -26.13 -3.16
N GLN A 164 5.04 -25.91 -2.20
CA GLN A 164 5.76 -27.00 -1.54
C GLN A 164 6.18 -26.65 -0.13
N TYR A 165 6.16 -27.66 0.73
CA TYR A 165 6.91 -27.67 1.98
C TYR A 165 8.27 -28.33 1.74
N VAL A 166 9.34 -27.63 2.10
CA VAL A 166 10.72 -28.13 1.99
C VAL A 166 11.18 -28.62 3.36
N VAL A 167 11.55 -29.90 3.46
CA VAL A 167 11.87 -30.54 4.75
C VAL A 167 13.20 -30.05 5.32
N SER A 168 14.19 -29.76 4.48
CA SER A 168 15.55 -29.41 4.93
C SER A 168 15.59 -28.14 5.78
N ASP A 169 14.72 -27.17 5.49
CA ASP A 169 14.67 -25.87 6.17
C ASP A 169 13.29 -25.55 6.75
N LYS A 170 12.35 -26.51 6.66
CA LYS A 170 10.97 -26.39 7.16
C LYS A 170 10.21 -25.20 6.57
N THR A 171 10.50 -24.83 5.33
CA THR A 171 9.88 -23.66 4.68
C THR A 171 8.71 -24.02 3.78
N PHE A 172 7.65 -23.20 3.82
CA PHE A 172 6.63 -23.21 2.78
C PHE A 172 7.03 -22.26 1.65
N ARG A 173 6.96 -22.75 0.41
CA ARG A 173 7.43 -22.04 -0.78
C ARG A 173 6.39 -22.06 -1.90
N ILE A 174 6.35 -20.97 -2.65
CA ILE A 174 5.64 -20.86 -3.93
C ILE A 174 6.70 -20.61 -5.00
N ASN A 175 6.73 -21.46 -6.04
CA ASN A 175 7.71 -21.39 -7.14
C ASN A 175 9.18 -21.31 -6.65
N GLY A 176 9.49 -22.05 -5.58
CA GLY A 176 10.82 -22.09 -4.97
C GLY A 176 11.18 -20.92 -4.05
N LEU A 177 10.30 -19.92 -3.92
CA LEU A 177 10.48 -18.75 -3.06
C LEU A 177 9.76 -18.94 -1.71
N PRO A 178 10.42 -18.68 -0.57
CA PRO A 178 9.77 -18.69 0.75
C PRO A 178 8.66 -17.64 0.85
N VAL A 179 7.52 -18.00 1.43
CA VAL A 179 6.32 -17.13 1.52
C VAL A 179 6.26 -16.35 2.85
N VAL A 180 7.42 -16.13 3.49
CA VAL A 180 7.65 -15.71 4.90
C VAL A 180 7.75 -16.93 5.82
N THR A 181 8.91 -17.10 6.44
CA THR A 181 9.19 -18.22 7.36
C THR A 181 9.96 -17.71 8.55
N SER A 182 9.51 -18.06 9.75
CA SER A 182 10.29 -18.04 10.98
C SER A 182 10.67 -19.49 11.33
N ALA A 183 11.78 -19.69 12.03
CA ALA A 183 12.13 -21.03 12.52
C ALA A 183 11.10 -21.54 13.55
N ASP A 184 11.04 -22.85 13.76
CA ASP A 184 10.13 -23.46 14.75
C ASP A 184 10.34 -22.87 16.14
N GLY A 185 9.25 -22.48 16.80
CA GLY A 185 9.27 -21.81 18.10
C GLY A 185 9.37 -20.29 18.01
N HIS A 186 9.61 -19.74 16.81
CA HIS A 186 9.75 -18.31 16.61
C HIS A 186 8.48 -17.63 16.05
N THR A 187 8.12 -16.46 16.59
CA THR A 187 6.97 -15.64 16.16
C THR A 187 7.42 -14.50 15.26
N VAL A 188 6.82 -14.35 14.08
CA VAL A 188 6.95 -13.12 13.28
C VAL A 188 6.11 -12.01 13.93
N ARG A 189 6.76 -10.91 14.35
CA ARG A 189 6.10 -9.77 15.01
C ARG A 189 6.45 -8.46 14.32
N PHE A 190 5.47 -7.56 14.24
CA PHE A 190 5.69 -6.14 13.98
C PHE A 190 5.99 -5.48 15.32
N ASP A 191 7.25 -5.15 15.57
CA ASP A 191 7.71 -4.73 16.90
C ASP A 191 8.42 -3.37 16.84
N TRP A 192 7.82 -2.39 17.52
CA TRP A 192 8.36 -1.03 17.63
C TRP A 192 9.43 -0.87 18.72
N ALA A 193 9.64 -1.88 19.57
CA ALA A 193 10.57 -1.85 20.69
C ALA A 193 11.97 -2.39 20.36
N LYS A 194 12.16 -2.97 19.16
CA LYS A 194 13.41 -3.63 18.73
C LYS A 194 14.03 -3.00 17.48
N ASN A 195 13.72 -1.74 17.21
CA ASN A 195 14.22 -0.97 16.08
C ASN A 195 15.42 -0.09 16.46
N VAL A 196 16.19 0.32 15.43
CA VAL A 196 17.00 1.53 15.49
C VAL A 196 16.03 2.72 15.43
N ALA A 197 16.32 3.83 16.11
CA ALA A 197 15.44 5.00 16.14
C ALA A 197 15.02 5.39 14.70
N GLY A 198 13.71 5.40 14.43
CA GLY A 198 13.16 5.74 13.12
C GLY A 198 13.10 4.59 12.10
N GLN A 199 12.76 3.36 12.50
CA GLN A 199 12.43 2.25 11.59
C GLN A 199 11.33 1.35 12.18
N LEU A 200 10.40 0.78 11.38
CA LEU A 200 9.48 -0.28 11.85
C LEU A 200 10.07 -1.63 11.44
N GLY A 201 10.50 -2.40 12.43
CA GLY A 201 11.09 -3.72 12.23
C GLY A 201 10.04 -4.80 12.05
N ILE A 202 10.31 -5.73 11.14
CA ILE A 202 9.74 -7.08 11.19
C ILE A 202 10.76 -7.94 11.94
N THR A 203 10.32 -8.53 13.05
CA THR A 203 11.18 -9.36 13.89
C THR A 203 10.72 -10.81 13.88
N VAL A 204 11.67 -11.70 14.09
CA VAL A 204 11.45 -13.11 14.43
C VAL A 204 12.10 -13.32 15.79
N ASP A 205 11.29 -13.58 16.82
CA ASP A 205 11.75 -13.69 18.22
C ASP A 205 12.68 -12.56 18.65
N SER A 206 12.22 -11.34 18.44
CA SER A 206 12.94 -10.13 18.81
C SER A 206 14.26 -9.89 18.06
N THR A 207 14.59 -10.73 17.08
CA THR A 207 15.69 -10.50 16.12
C THR A 207 15.15 -9.86 14.86
N VAL A 208 15.67 -8.70 14.48
CA VAL A 208 15.21 -7.95 13.29
C VAL A 208 15.65 -8.69 12.03
N ILE A 209 14.69 -9.07 11.18
CA ILE A 209 14.95 -9.74 9.88
C ILE A 209 14.80 -8.80 8.69
N GLY A 210 14.23 -7.62 8.90
CA GLY A 210 14.06 -6.60 7.89
C GLY A 210 13.19 -5.44 8.37
N TYR A 211 13.01 -4.45 7.51
CA TYR A 211 12.21 -3.27 7.81
C TYR A 211 10.99 -3.21 6.90
N ALA A 212 9.80 -3.13 7.50
CA ALA A 212 8.60 -2.73 6.76
C ALA A 212 8.70 -1.26 6.32
N TRP A 213 9.45 -0.45 7.09
CA TRP A 213 9.76 0.94 6.82
C TRP A 213 11.25 1.25 7.06
N HIS A 214 11.93 1.82 6.06
CA HIS A 214 13.26 2.39 6.21
C HIS A 214 13.33 3.80 5.60
N SER A 215 14.26 4.63 6.09
CA SER A 215 14.46 6.03 5.66
C SER A 215 14.78 6.23 4.17
N GLY A 216 14.94 5.16 3.39
CA GLY A 216 15.18 5.21 1.96
C GLY A 216 14.05 4.64 1.08
N ASN A 217 13.01 4.00 1.64
CA ASN A 217 11.83 3.55 0.86
C ASN A 217 10.55 4.36 1.13
N LEU A 218 10.45 4.99 2.30
CA LEU A 218 9.34 5.86 2.68
C LEU A 218 9.84 6.85 3.72
N THR A 219 9.33 8.09 3.76
CA THR A 219 9.56 9.02 4.89
C THR A 219 8.19 9.43 5.40
N PRO A 220 7.56 8.64 6.30
CA PRO A 220 6.30 9.04 6.90
C PRO A 220 6.53 10.32 7.71
N LEU A 221 5.55 11.23 7.72
CA LEU A 221 5.59 12.37 8.65
C LEU A 221 5.59 11.81 10.08
N ASP A 222 6.69 11.97 10.79
CA ASP A 222 6.78 11.64 12.21
C ASP A 222 6.08 12.74 13.03
N LEU A 223 5.16 12.35 13.91
CA LEU A 223 4.43 13.24 14.81
C LEU A 223 5.36 14.08 15.71
N ASN A 224 6.54 13.55 16.06
CA ASN A 224 7.47 14.19 17.00
C ASN A 224 8.71 14.80 16.33
N SER A 225 9.06 14.36 15.12
CA SER A 225 10.29 14.82 14.43
C SER A 225 10.06 15.38 13.02
N GLY A 226 8.84 15.33 12.50
CA GLY A 226 8.46 15.88 11.20
C GLY A 226 8.95 15.06 10.00
N GLY A 227 9.04 15.69 8.83
CA GLY A 227 9.50 15.07 7.57
C GLY A 227 9.54 16.05 6.40
N LYS A 228 10.25 15.72 5.31
CA LYS A 228 10.29 16.53 4.07
C LYS A 228 9.36 15.95 3.01
N VAL A 229 8.37 16.72 2.57
CA VAL A 229 7.53 16.39 1.40
C VAL A 229 8.18 16.98 0.16
N ARG A 230 8.56 16.13 -0.81
CA ARG A 230 9.25 16.55 -2.05
C ARG A 230 8.30 16.88 -3.21
N GLY A 231 7.01 16.61 -3.05
CA GLY A 231 5.93 17.00 -3.98
C GLY A 231 5.06 18.11 -3.39
N GLU A 232 4.07 18.55 -4.16
CA GLU A 232 3.07 19.51 -3.67
C GLU A 232 2.29 18.91 -2.49
N LEU A 233 2.28 19.62 -1.36
CA LEU A 233 1.52 19.25 -0.17
C LEU A 233 0.24 20.09 -0.13
N LEU A 234 -0.86 19.54 -0.64
CA LEU A 234 -2.20 20.09 -0.48
C LEU A 234 -2.71 19.77 0.92
N VAL A 235 -2.58 20.74 1.84
CA VAL A 235 -3.24 20.69 3.15
C VAL A 235 -4.67 21.23 2.99
N SER A 236 -5.57 20.42 2.44
CA SER A 236 -7.00 20.71 2.55
C SER A 236 -7.48 20.20 3.91
N THR A 237 -7.93 21.09 4.79
CA THR A 237 -8.68 20.67 5.97
C THR A 237 -9.96 20.00 5.50
N TYR A 238 -10.05 18.67 5.64
CA TYR A 238 -11.31 17.95 5.43
C TYR A 238 -12.26 18.30 6.57
N ILE A 239 -13.24 19.17 6.29
CA ILE A 239 -14.28 19.55 7.24
C ILE A 239 -15.25 18.38 7.37
N LYS A 240 -15.33 17.79 8.58
CA LYS A 240 -16.40 16.85 8.94
C LYS A 240 -17.21 17.51 10.06
N ASN A 241 -18.50 17.72 9.83
CA ASN A 241 -19.49 18.27 10.77
C ASN A 241 -19.39 19.77 11.11
N ASP A 242 -19.02 20.61 10.14
CA ASP A 242 -19.44 22.02 10.06
C ASP A 242 -19.18 22.92 11.29
N THR A 243 -18.15 22.64 12.09
CA THR A 243 -17.81 23.51 13.24
C THR A 243 -16.34 23.91 13.25
N LEU A 244 -16.08 25.12 12.76
CA LEU A 244 -14.82 25.86 12.87
C LEU A 244 -14.84 26.69 14.16
N THR A 245 -14.23 26.20 15.25
CA THR A 245 -14.13 26.96 16.51
C THR A 245 -12.75 27.60 16.70
N ARG A 246 -12.47 28.59 15.86
CA ARG A 246 -11.85 29.89 16.19
C ARG A 246 -11.81 30.74 14.90
N SER A 247 -12.75 31.70 14.82
CA SER A 247 -12.90 32.76 13.80
C SER A 247 -12.66 32.35 12.32
N SER A 248 -13.74 31.92 11.65
CA SER A 248 -14.02 32.05 10.20
C SER A 248 -12.85 32.19 9.22
N GLY A 249 -11.86 31.28 9.26
CA GLY A 249 -10.66 31.41 8.44
C GLY A 249 -9.96 30.09 8.10
N ILE A 250 -9.35 30.03 6.91
CA ILE A 250 -8.47 28.94 6.45
C ILE A 250 -7.03 29.44 6.56
N GLY A 251 -6.14 28.68 7.19
CA GLY A 251 -4.75 29.09 7.42
C GLY A 251 -3.72 27.98 7.26
N ALA A 252 -2.51 28.36 6.84
CA ALA A 252 -1.30 27.55 6.83
C ALA A 252 -0.22 28.27 7.65
N ALA A 253 0.47 27.53 8.51
CA ALA A 253 1.55 28.05 9.34
C ALA A 253 2.85 27.31 9.04
N ILE A 254 3.92 28.05 8.75
CA ILE A 254 5.28 27.50 8.72
C ILE A 254 5.94 27.92 10.03
N LYS A 255 6.16 26.95 10.92
CA LYS A 255 6.81 27.15 12.21
C LYS A 255 8.30 26.82 12.12
N GLY A 256 9.15 27.75 12.52
CA GLY A 256 10.59 27.54 12.67
C GLY A 256 10.92 27.07 14.09
N ALA A 257 12.05 26.37 14.22
CA ALA A 257 12.56 25.93 15.52
C ALA A 257 12.81 27.11 16.48
N ILE A 258 12.81 26.79 17.77
CA ILE A 258 13.06 27.70 18.90
C ILE A 258 14.28 28.60 18.62
N ASN A 259 14.09 29.91 18.70
CA ASN A 259 15.20 30.86 18.63
C ASN A 259 16.13 30.69 19.86
N PRO A 260 17.37 31.22 19.86
CA PRO A 260 18.35 31.02 20.94
C PRO A 260 17.93 31.49 22.35
N ARG A 261 16.71 32.01 22.53
CA ARG A 261 16.14 32.50 23.79
C ARG A 261 14.84 31.79 24.22
N GLY A 262 14.46 30.69 23.54
CA GLY A 262 13.34 29.85 23.98
C GLY A 262 11.98 30.18 23.36
N LEU A 263 11.91 31.05 22.33
CA LEU A 263 10.65 31.43 21.67
C LEU A 263 10.55 30.83 20.26
N GLU A 264 9.39 30.29 19.91
CA GLU A 264 9.07 29.83 18.56
C GLU A 264 8.93 31.05 17.63
N ALA A 265 9.66 31.07 16.51
CA ALA A 265 9.40 32.03 15.44
C ALA A 265 8.46 31.39 14.42
N SER A 266 7.38 32.07 14.07
CA SER A 266 6.43 31.55 13.10
C SER A 266 6.00 32.60 12.08
N VAL A 267 5.79 32.13 10.85
CA VAL A 267 5.10 32.87 9.82
C VAL A 267 3.81 32.14 9.51
N GLN A 268 2.71 32.87 9.60
CA GLN A 268 1.38 32.33 9.46
C GLN A 268 0.66 33.09 8.34
N LEU A 269 -0.03 32.33 7.49
CA LEU A 269 -0.89 32.87 6.44
C LEU A 269 -2.30 32.34 6.68
N TRP A 270 -3.28 33.21 6.85
CA TRP A 270 -4.68 32.78 6.87
C TRP A 270 -5.59 33.84 6.31
N MET A 271 -6.79 33.43 5.91
CA MET A 271 -7.85 34.34 5.52
C MET A 271 -8.80 34.52 6.69
N GLU A 272 -9.33 35.73 6.84
CA GLU A 272 -10.45 36.02 7.74
C GLU A 272 -11.56 36.65 6.91
N SER A 273 -12.78 36.14 7.07
CA SER A 273 -13.96 36.72 6.46
C SER A 273 -14.83 37.37 7.54
N GLN A 274 -15.00 38.69 7.44
CA GLN A 274 -15.91 39.49 8.27
C GLN A 274 -17.13 39.90 7.42
N PRO A 275 -18.28 40.25 8.03
CA PRO A 275 -19.51 40.58 7.30
C PRO A 275 -19.37 41.67 6.22
N THR A 276 -18.37 42.54 6.34
CA THR A 276 -18.17 43.68 5.44
C THR A 276 -16.93 43.53 4.56
N ILE A 277 -15.98 42.67 4.92
CA ILE A 277 -14.71 42.55 4.20
C ILE A 277 -14.03 41.21 4.48
N SER A 278 -13.49 40.59 3.44
CA SER A 278 -12.56 39.48 3.58
C SER A 278 -11.12 39.94 3.34
N TYR A 279 -10.18 39.40 4.11
CA TYR A 279 -8.78 39.73 3.95
C TYR A 279 -7.86 38.54 4.27
N GLY A 280 -6.75 38.47 3.55
CA GLY A 280 -5.61 37.63 3.89
C GLY A 280 -4.74 38.31 4.95
N ILE A 281 -4.20 37.51 5.86
CA ILE A 281 -3.30 37.95 6.92
C ILE A 281 -1.98 37.21 6.77
N LEU A 282 -0.90 37.99 6.67
CA LEU A 282 0.44 37.52 6.97
C LEU A 282 0.77 37.93 8.41
N ALA A 283 0.87 36.96 9.32
CA ALA A 283 1.37 37.23 10.65
C ALA A 283 2.81 36.79 10.83
N VAL A 284 3.58 37.70 11.38
CA VAL A 284 4.98 37.48 11.73
C VAL A 284 5.06 37.48 13.25
N ASP A 285 5.42 36.33 13.80
CA ASP A 285 5.58 36.11 15.23
C ASP A 285 7.03 35.76 15.56
N GLY A 286 7.58 36.40 16.61
CA GLY A 286 8.99 36.29 16.94
C GLY A 286 9.40 37.12 18.15
N TRP A 287 10.25 38.13 17.94
CA TRP A 287 10.88 38.92 19.03
C TRP A 287 9.95 39.96 19.67
N GLN A 288 9.05 40.52 18.88
CA GLN A 288 8.08 41.53 19.28
C GLN A 288 6.69 40.88 19.31
N PRO A 289 5.67 41.51 19.94
CA PRO A 289 4.31 41.03 19.81
C PRO A 289 3.94 40.87 18.34
N THR A 290 3.21 39.81 18.03
CA THR A 290 2.85 39.43 16.66
C THR A 290 2.35 40.64 15.86
N ARG A 291 2.84 40.76 14.62
CA ARG A 291 2.42 41.81 13.68
C ARG A 291 1.63 41.19 12.55
N TYR A 292 0.50 41.80 12.24
CA TYR A 292 -0.45 41.33 11.24
C TYR A 292 -0.44 42.29 10.07
N PHE A 293 0.00 41.82 8.91
CA PHE A 293 -0.13 42.53 7.65
C PHE A 293 -1.40 42.04 6.98
N ARG A 294 -2.27 42.99 6.63
CA ARG A 294 -3.57 42.69 6.05
C ARG A 294 -3.54 42.98 4.55
N PHE A 295 -4.03 42.04 3.77
CA PHE A 295 -4.26 42.17 2.33
C PHE A 295 -5.74 41.96 2.07
N GLU A 296 -6.44 43.04 1.77
CA GLU A 296 -7.89 43.05 1.65
C GLU A 296 -8.33 42.62 0.25
N GLU A 297 -9.52 42.01 0.16
CA GLU A 297 -10.14 41.67 -1.13
C GLU A 297 -10.35 42.90 -2.02
N SER A 298 -10.43 44.10 -1.43
CA SER A 298 -10.48 45.39 -2.14
C SER A 298 -9.17 45.77 -2.83
N GLY A 299 -8.11 44.95 -2.73
CA GLY A 299 -6.78 45.22 -3.27
C GLY A 299 -5.93 46.15 -2.39
N ASN A 300 -6.45 46.62 -1.26
CA ASN A 300 -5.67 47.42 -0.30
C ASN A 300 -4.79 46.53 0.58
N ALA A 301 -3.61 47.04 0.94
CA ALA A 301 -2.73 46.41 1.90
C ALA A 301 -2.47 47.35 3.08
N LEU A 302 -2.61 46.83 4.30
CA LEU A 302 -2.37 47.59 5.54
C LEU A 302 -1.24 46.93 6.32
N ALA A 303 -0.20 47.71 6.57
CA ALA A 303 0.84 47.39 7.53
C ALA A 303 0.61 48.23 8.80
N PRO A 304 0.77 47.65 10.01
CA PRO A 304 0.68 48.41 11.26
C PRO A 304 1.86 49.36 11.47
N GLY A 305 2.92 49.24 10.65
CA GLY A 305 4.08 50.15 10.60
C GLY A 305 4.28 50.73 9.20
N ALA A 306 5.46 51.31 8.96
CA ALA A 306 5.79 51.93 7.68
C ALA A 306 6.36 50.92 6.66
N TRP A 307 6.07 51.14 5.38
CA TRP A 307 6.83 50.52 4.29
C TRP A 307 8.18 51.23 4.14
N THR A 308 9.29 50.49 4.16
CA THR A 308 10.63 51.08 4.15
C THR A 308 11.37 50.72 2.87
N ASN A 309 11.83 51.74 2.13
CA ASN A 309 12.64 51.58 0.93
C ASN A 309 14.12 51.88 1.25
N TYR A 310 15.05 51.02 0.81
CA TYR A 310 16.49 51.29 0.97
C TYR A 310 16.93 52.44 0.05
N SER A 311 17.65 53.42 0.60
CA SER A 311 18.09 54.63 -0.14
C SER A 311 19.55 55.01 0.14
N ASP A 312 20.38 54.04 0.55
CA ASP A 312 21.79 54.25 0.90
C ASP A 312 22.63 54.73 -0.31
N ARG A 313 23.49 55.73 -0.11
CA ARG A 313 24.34 56.30 -1.17
C ARG A 313 25.21 55.27 -1.87
N ARG A 314 25.65 54.22 -1.16
CA ARG A 314 26.53 53.16 -1.72
C ARG A 314 25.82 52.27 -2.74
N LEU A 315 24.48 52.25 -2.71
CA LEU A 315 23.66 51.50 -3.67
C LEU A 315 23.35 52.31 -4.95
N LYS A 316 23.83 53.56 -5.05
CA LYS A 316 23.50 54.49 -6.14
C LYS A 316 24.76 54.89 -6.91
N ARG A 317 24.63 55.03 -8.23
CA ARG A 317 25.66 55.54 -9.16
C ARG A 317 25.09 56.71 -9.95
N ASP A 318 25.95 57.47 -10.61
CA ASP A 318 25.56 58.59 -11.48
C ASP A 318 24.59 59.56 -10.80
N ILE A 319 24.91 59.93 -9.56
CA ILE A 319 24.05 60.78 -8.73
C ILE A 319 24.19 62.24 -9.16
N GLU A 320 23.19 62.74 -9.86
CA GLU A 320 23.06 64.14 -10.21
C GLU A 320 21.84 64.79 -9.53
N PRO A 321 21.91 66.08 -9.12
CA PRO A 321 20.73 66.82 -8.69
C PRO A 321 19.68 66.92 -9.80
N ILE A 322 18.40 66.91 -9.43
CA ILE A 322 17.31 67.20 -10.36
C ILE A 322 17.43 68.67 -10.78
N ARG A 323 17.73 68.90 -12.05
CA ARG A 323 17.84 70.25 -12.64
C ARG A 323 16.49 70.75 -13.12
N ASP A 324 16.33 72.07 -13.10
CA ASP A 324 15.12 72.81 -13.50
C ASP A 324 13.89 72.33 -12.70
N ALA A 325 14.11 72.00 -11.43
CA ALA A 325 13.13 71.35 -10.57
C ALA A 325 11.91 72.23 -10.32
N LEU A 326 12.08 73.55 -10.16
CA LEU A 326 10.97 74.48 -9.97
C LEU A 326 10.12 74.61 -11.25
N GLN A 327 10.76 74.57 -12.43
CA GLN A 327 10.05 74.59 -13.72
C GLN A 327 9.30 73.28 -13.96
N LYS A 328 9.92 72.14 -13.67
CA LYS A 328 9.31 70.81 -13.76
C LYS A 328 8.13 70.67 -12.80
N LEU A 329 8.29 71.12 -11.55
CA LEU A 329 7.23 71.12 -10.55
C LEU A 329 6.06 72.01 -10.99
N GLY A 330 6.31 73.18 -11.59
CA GLY A 330 5.28 74.08 -12.08
C GLY A 330 4.42 73.51 -13.22
N GLN A 331 4.85 72.41 -13.85
CA GLN A 331 4.08 71.69 -14.87
C GLN A 331 3.19 70.59 -14.27
N LEU A 332 3.39 70.23 -13.00
CA LEU A 332 2.57 69.24 -12.30
C LEU A 332 1.36 69.87 -11.63
N THR A 333 0.23 69.17 -11.67
CA THR A 333 -0.99 69.58 -10.97
C THR A 333 -1.31 68.60 -9.83
N GLY A 334 -1.26 69.09 -8.59
CA GLY A 334 -1.85 68.37 -7.46
C GLY A 334 -3.37 68.40 -7.58
N CYS A 335 -3.99 67.24 -7.75
CA CYS A 335 -5.43 67.14 -8.01
C CYS A 335 -6.12 66.14 -7.09
N THR A 336 -7.46 66.24 -7.02
CA THR A 336 -8.29 65.22 -6.38
C THR A 336 -9.08 64.49 -7.45
N PHE A 337 -9.17 63.18 -7.33
CA PHE A 337 -9.81 62.30 -8.29
C PHE A 337 -10.58 61.20 -7.57
N GLU A 338 -11.52 60.58 -8.27
CA GLU A 338 -12.15 59.35 -7.82
C GLU A 338 -11.38 58.17 -8.42
N LYS A 339 -10.99 57.22 -7.56
CA LYS A 339 -10.31 55.99 -7.99
C LYS A 339 -10.89 54.85 -7.17
N PHE A 340 -11.39 53.83 -7.87
CA PHE A 340 -12.02 52.65 -7.27
C PHE A 340 -13.11 53.00 -6.24
N GLY A 341 -14.01 53.93 -6.60
CA GLY A 341 -15.13 54.36 -5.76
C GLY A 341 -14.75 55.18 -4.54
N LYS A 342 -13.48 55.61 -4.41
CA LYS A 342 -13.01 56.46 -3.31
C LYS A 342 -12.41 57.76 -3.83
N ARG A 343 -12.74 58.87 -3.16
CA ARG A 343 -12.09 60.16 -3.40
C ARG A 343 -10.68 60.15 -2.83
N GLN A 344 -9.70 60.49 -3.65
CA GLN A 344 -8.28 60.51 -3.32
C GLN A 344 -7.64 61.81 -3.82
N ALA A 345 -6.43 62.11 -3.34
CA ALA A 345 -5.61 63.24 -3.79
C ALA A 345 -4.22 62.73 -4.20
N GLY A 346 -3.66 63.31 -5.25
CA GLY A 346 -2.34 62.91 -5.74
C GLY A 346 -1.92 63.60 -7.04
N LEU A 347 -0.96 62.97 -7.71
CA LEU A 347 -0.45 63.38 -9.01
C LEU A 347 -0.88 62.37 -10.08
N ILE A 348 -1.06 62.86 -11.31
CA ILE A 348 -1.28 62.00 -12.48
C ILE A 348 0.07 61.47 -12.96
N ALA A 349 0.15 60.15 -13.17
CA ALA A 349 1.41 59.49 -13.51
C ALA A 349 1.95 59.91 -14.88
N GLN A 350 1.08 60.20 -15.84
CA GLN A 350 1.45 60.68 -17.18
C GLN A 350 2.10 62.08 -17.12
N ASP A 351 1.61 62.97 -16.26
CA ASP A 351 2.21 64.29 -16.09
C ASP A 351 3.60 64.18 -15.45
N MET A 352 3.73 63.31 -14.45
CA MET A 352 5.02 62.99 -13.84
C MET A 352 6.00 62.39 -14.84
N LEU A 353 5.53 61.51 -15.74
CA LEU A 353 6.35 60.87 -16.77
C LEU A 353 6.97 61.90 -17.72
N ASN A 354 6.25 62.98 -18.04
CA ASN A 354 6.75 64.02 -18.93
C ASN A 354 7.86 64.89 -18.30
N VAL A 355 7.83 65.10 -16.98
CA VAL A 355 8.72 66.05 -16.29
C VAL A 355 9.86 65.39 -15.52
N LEU A 356 9.61 64.21 -14.95
CA LEU A 356 10.57 63.40 -14.20
C LEU A 356 10.28 61.90 -14.45
N PRO A 357 10.68 61.37 -15.62
CA PRO A 357 10.41 59.99 -16.01
C PRO A 357 10.90 58.96 -14.97
N GLU A 358 11.98 59.26 -14.27
CA GLU A 358 12.58 58.40 -13.23
C GLU A 358 11.67 58.20 -12.01
N GLY A 359 10.65 59.07 -11.86
CA GLY A 359 9.65 58.98 -10.81
C GLY A 359 8.41 58.15 -11.17
N VAL A 360 8.40 57.50 -12.34
CA VAL A 360 7.26 56.72 -12.83
C VAL A 360 7.70 55.30 -13.17
N ILE A 361 6.84 54.34 -12.84
CA ILE A 361 7.01 52.93 -13.22
C ILE A 361 5.77 52.45 -13.97
N ASN A 362 5.99 51.67 -15.02
CA ASN A 362 4.94 50.89 -15.68
C ASN A 362 4.73 49.58 -14.90
N THR A 363 3.51 49.38 -14.39
CA THR A 363 3.11 48.22 -13.59
C THR A 363 2.42 47.13 -14.43
N GLY A 364 2.46 47.22 -15.76
CA GLY A 364 1.82 46.31 -16.68
C GLY A 364 0.33 46.61 -16.90
N THR A 365 -0.44 45.61 -17.31
CA THR A 365 -1.88 45.78 -17.55
C THR A 365 -2.67 45.69 -16.24
N PHE A 366 -3.41 46.74 -15.92
CA PHE A 366 -4.45 46.70 -14.90
C PHE A 366 -5.75 46.19 -15.51
N LYS A 367 -6.43 45.25 -14.85
CA LYS A 367 -7.75 44.76 -15.24
C LYS A 367 -8.75 45.07 -14.13
N ALA A 368 -9.83 45.77 -14.48
CA ALA A 368 -10.93 46.07 -13.58
C ALA A 368 -11.91 44.89 -13.48
N ASP A 369 -12.75 44.89 -12.46
CA ASP A 369 -13.74 43.83 -12.20
C ASP A 369 -14.82 43.72 -13.30
N ASP A 370 -15.08 44.81 -14.01
CA ASP A 370 -15.99 44.87 -15.17
C ASP A 370 -15.34 44.37 -16.48
N GLY A 371 -14.07 43.97 -16.42
CA GLY A 371 -13.30 43.48 -17.57
C GLY A 371 -12.61 44.58 -18.37
N GLU A 372 -12.70 45.86 -17.98
CA GLU A 372 -11.91 46.91 -18.62
C GLU A 372 -10.41 46.73 -18.36
N GLU A 373 -9.58 47.00 -19.37
CA GLU A 373 -8.13 46.87 -19.29
C GLU A 373 -7.43 48.21 -19.54
N VAL A 374 -6.56 48.61 -18.61
CA VAL A 374 -5.61 49.71 -18.79
C VAL A 374 -4.23 49.10 -19.03
N LYS A 375 -3.82 49.07 -20.30
CA LYS A 375 -2.47 48.63 -20.69
C LYS A 375 -1.43 49.65 -20.26
N ASP A 376 -0.23 49.17 -19.95
CA ASP A 376 0.90 50.01 -19.54
C ASP A 376 0.55 50.97 -18.40
N CYS A 377 -0.17 50.46 -17.39
CA CYS A 377 -0.65 51.24 -16.27
C CYS A 377 0.55 51.84 -15.51
N LEU A 378 0.53 53.16 -15.34
CA LEU A 378 1.65 53.90 -14.73
C LEU A 378 1.38 54.17 -13.25
N SER A 379 2.41 54.04 -12.43
CA SER A 379 2.41 54.41 -11.02
C SER A 379 3.50 55.42 -10.71
N VAL A 380 3.23 56.34 -9.79
CA VAL A 380 4.20 57.35 -9.33
C VAL A 380 4.93 56.81 -8.11
N TYR A 381 6.25 57.00 -8.06
CA TYR A 381 7.04 56.86 -6.84
C TYR A 381 6.85 58.09 -5.95
N PRO A 382 6.27 57.94 -4.75
CA PRO A 382 6.09 59.08 -3.84
C PRO A 382 7.42 59.78 -3.50
N ASP A 383 8.49 58.99 -3.32
CA ASP A 383 9.84 59.50 -3.02
C ASP A 383 10.39 60.41 -4.13
N ALA A 384 10.03 60.16 -5.39
CA ALA A 384 10.46 60.99 -6.52
C ALA A 384 9.73 62.34 -6.56
N ALA A 385 8.44 62.35 -6.23
CA ALA A 385 7.68 63.59 -6.07
C ALA A 385 8.28 64.44 -4.92
N VAL A 386 8.63 63.80 -3.80
CA VAL A 386 9.32 64.48 -2.69
C VAL A 386 10.69 65.00 -3.12
N ALA A 387 11.49 64.22 -3.85
CA ALA A 387 12.80 64.67 -4.34
C ALA A 387 12.70 65.89 -5.26
N LEU A 388 11.71 65.92 -6.16
CA LEU A 388 11.44 67.06 -7.03
C LEU A 388 11.04 68.29 -6.22
N LEU A 389 10.14 68.13 -5.25
CA LEU A 389 9.73 69.20 -4.33
C LEU A 389 10.93 69.77 -3.57
N VAL A 390 11.82 68.92 -3.05
CA VAL A 390 13.04 69.36 -2.35
C VAL A 390 13.91 70.23 -3.24
N GLN A 391 14.18 69.82 -4.49
CA GLN A 391 15.02 70.62 -5.39
C GLN A 391 14.32 71.89 -5.87
N ALA A 392 13.01 71.86 -6.11
CA ALA A 392 12.24 73.05 -6.45
C ALA A 392 12.29 74.10 -5.34
N VAL A 393 12.19 73.67 -4.07
CA VAL A 393 12.36 74.54 -2.90
C VAL A 393 13.79 75.09 -2.84
N ASN A 394 14.82 74.27 -3.05
CA ASN A 394 16.22 74.75 -3.08
C ASN A 394 16.43 75.83 -4.16
N GLU A 395 15.89 75.61 -5.37
CA GLU A 395 15.95 76.59 -6.45
C GLU A 395 15.18 77.88 -6.11
N LEU A 396 14.00 77.76 -5.49
CA LEU A 396 13.21 78.89 -5.03
C LEU A 396 13.95 79.68 -3.94
N THR A 397 14.52 79.02 -2.94
CA THR A 397 15.34 79.64 -1.90
C THR A 397 16.54 80.38 -2.50
N ALA A 398 17.22 79.78 -3.48
CA ALA A 398 18.32 80.45 -4.17
C ALA A 398 17.86 81.70 -4.94
N ARG A 399 16.65 81.70 -5.51
CA ARG A 399 16.04 82.89 -6.15
C ARG A 399 15.70 83.98 -5.13
N VAL A 400 15.10 83.60 -4.00
CA VAL A 400 14.75 84.53 -2.91
C VAL A 400 16.01 85.21 -2.38
N ASN A 401 17.05 84.44 -2.03
CA ASN A 401 18.32 85.00 -1.54
C ASN A 401 18.95 85.98 -2.55
N ARG A 402 18.88 85.69 -3.85
CA ARG A 402 19.34 86.61 -4.90
C ARG A 402 18.53 87.90 -4.93
N LEU A 403 17.20 87.81 -4.86
CA LEU A 403 16.32 88.99 -4.85
C LEU A 403 16.57 89.86 -3.61
N GLU A 404 16.69 89.24 -2.44
CA GLU A 404 16.97 89.95 -1.18
C GLU A 404 18.34 90.63 -1.20
N SER A 405 19.38 90.00 -1.77
CA SER A 405 20.70 90.63 -1.91
C SER A 405 20.69 91.87 -2.83
N VAL A 406 19.90 91.83 -3.91
CA VAL A 406 19.74 92.97 -4.82
C VAL A 406 18.97 94.13 -4.17
N ASP A 407 18.00 93.84 -3.30
CA ASP A 407 17.26 94.87 -2.57
C ASP A 407 18.10 95.51 -1.43
N ILE A 408 19.05 94.78 -0.85
CA ILE A 408 20.04 95.33 0.09
C ILE A 408 20.99 96.29 -0.65
N ASP A 409 21.54 95.88 -1.79
CA ASP A 409 22.41 96.74 -2.61
C ASP A 409 21.68 98.00 -3.10
N LYS A 410 20.39 97.90 -3.46
CA LYS A 410 19.59 99.07 -3.85
C LYS A 410 19.31 100.04 -2.69
N LYS A 411 19.11 99.54 -1.47
CA LYS A 411 18.95 100.40 -0.27
C LYS A 411 20.24 101.11 0.11
N GLU A 412 21.41 100.53 -0.17
CA GLU A 412 22.70 101.21 0.02
C GLU A 412 23.00 102.22 -1.11
N ILE A 413 22.35 102.11 -2.28
CA ILE A 413 22.50 103.01 -3.43
C ILE A 413 21.49 104.18 -3.45
N GLU A 414 20.55 104.28 -2.51
CA GLU A 414 19.74 105.50 -2.30
C GLU A 414 20.37 106.43 -1.22
N PRO A 415 21.37 107.29 -1.55
CA PRO A 415 21.77 108.35 -0.66
C PRO A 415 20.73 109.46 -0.73
N SER A 416 20.15 109.78 0.43
CA SER A 416 19.84 111.16 0.85
C SER A 416 19.42 112.15 -0.26
N VAL A 417 18.19 112.05 -0.76
CA VAL A 417 17.52 113.21 -1.37
C VAL A 417 16.13 113.40 -0.76
N ARG A 418 16.11 113.95 0.46
CA ARG A 418 15.12 114.95 0.88
C ARG A 418 15.82 115.96 1.78
N LYS A 419 16.01 117.16 1.24
CA LYS A 419 16.18 118.40 2.01
C LYS A 419 14.87 118.73 2.71
#